data_AF-A0A534MXB8-F1
#
_entry.id   AF-A0A534MXB8-F1
#
_cell.length_a   1.000
_cell.length_b   1.000
_cell.length_c   1.000
_cell.angle_alpha   90.00
_cell.angle_beta   90.00
_cell.angle_gamma   90.00
#
_symmetry.space_group_name_H-M   'P 1'
#
loop_
_entity.id
_entity.type
_entity.pdbx_description
1 polymer ?
#
loop_
_entity_poly.entity_id
_entity_poly.type
_entity_poly.pdbx_seq_one_letter_code
_entity_poly.pdbx_strand_id
1 'polypeptide(L)'
;MDAVTYRWIVFVHIFGVFVFLIAHGVSSGVGFRLAKERNRERVAGLLDFSAASSKVMMLGFWWILISGFVLGAVGDLLSARWFWAAIITLIVLAGLMTPLAAVPYNRVRTILGLPRPLRRRRPAAAADGGTGDLNEALSKISPYPAAIVGFLGLGFLLYLMLFKPF
;
A
#
# COMPACT_ATOMS: atom_id res chain seq x y z
N MET A 1 3.02 25.89 -20.57
CA MET A 1 3.12 24.56 -21.22
C MET A 1 2.07 24.47 -22.30
N ASP A 2 2.40 23.84 -23.42
CA ASP A 2 1.41 23.51 -24.45
C ASP A 2 0.47 22.38 -23.97
N ALA A 3 -0.70 22.30 -24.58
CA ALA A 3 -1.74 21.35 -24.19
C ALA A 3 -1.32 19.87 -24.36
N VAL A 4 -0.38 19.59 -25.27
CA VAL A 4 0.10 18.23 -25.53
C VAL A 4 0.99 17.77 -24.37
N THR A 5 1.95 18.60 -23.96
CA THR A 5 2.81 18.31 -22.81
C THR A 5 2.00 18.12 -21.53
N TYR A 6 1.01 18.96 -21.27
CA TYR A 6 0.13 18.80 -20.10
C TYR A 6 -0.61 17.45 -20.09
N ARG A 7 -1.17 17.03 -21.24
CA ARG A 7 -1.86 15.73 -21.38
C ARG A 7 -0.93 14.54 -21.13
N TRP A 8 0.32 14.61 -21.58
CA TRP A 8 1.32 13.58 -21.30
C TRP A 8 1.63 13.45 -19.81
N ILE A 9 1.74 14.57 -19.08
CA ILE A 9 1.99 14.52 -17.63
C ILE A 9 0.77 13.92 -16.91
N VAL A 10 -0.45 14.30 -17.30
CA VAL A 10 -1.68 13.70 -16.76
C VAL A 10 -1.72 12.19 -17.04
N PHE A 11 -1.37 11.77 -18.26
CA PHE A 11 -1.27 10.35 -18.60
C PHE A 11 -0.27 9.61 -17.70
N VAL A 12 0.94 10.16 -17.52
CA VAL A 12 1.98 9.59 -16.66
C VAL A 12 1.51 9.49 -15.21
N HIS A 13 0.76 10.48 -14.71
CA HIS A 13 0.18 10.45 -13.38
C HIS A 13 -0.85 9.32 -13.23
N ILE A 14 -1.82 9.24 -14.15
CA ILE A 14 -2.86 8.21 -14.15
C ILE A 14 -2.24 6.82 -14.30
N PHE A 15 -1.24 6.67 -15.15
CA PHE A 15 -0.50 5.42 -15.31
C PHE A 15 0.18 5.01 -13.99
N GLY A 16 0.79 5.95 -13.28
CA GLY A 16 1.32 5.74 -11.93
C GLY A 16 0.24 5.24 -10.95
N VAL A 17 -0.97 5.81 -11.00
CA VAL A 17 -2.12 5.37 -10.19
C VAL A 17 -2.47 3.92 -10.48
N PHE A 18 -2.51 3.50 -11.75
CA PHE A 18 -2.75 2.11 -12.11
C PHE A 18 -1.65 1.16 -11.60
N VAL A 19 -0.38 1.52 -11.77
CA VAL A 19 0.75 0.72 -11.26
C VAL A 19 0.66 0.55 -9.74
N PHE A 20 0.36 1.63 -9.02
CA PHE A 20 0.15 1.58 -7.58
C PHE A 20 -1.04 0.69 -7.21
N LEU A 21 -2.21 0.87 -7.84
CA LEU A 21 -3.42 0.12 -7.51
C LEU A 21 -3.27 -1.37 -7.78
N ILE A 22 -2.58 -1.76 -8.87
CA ILE A 22 -2.29 -3.17 -9.17
C ILE A 22 -1.37 -3.74 -8.09
N ALA A 23 -0.23 -3.10 -7.82
CA ALA A 23 0.73 -3.61 -6.84
C ALA A 23 0.15 -3.64 -5.41
N HIS A 24 -0.62 -2.62 -5.04
CA HIS A 24 -1.33 -2.54 -3.77
C HIS A 24 -2.44 -3.60 -3.69
N GLY A 25 -3.23 -3.76 -4.76
CA GLY A 25 -4.29 -4.76 -4.86
C GLY A 25 -3.76 -6.20 -4.74
N VAL A 26 -2.61 -6.49 -5.36
CA VAL A 26 -1.92 -7.79 -5.21
C VAL A 26 -1.49 -8.01 -3.76
N SER A 27 -0.87 -7.02 -3.11
CA SER A 27 -0.46 -7.12 -1.71
C SER A 27 -1.65 -7.30 -0.76
N SER A 28 -2.75 -6.59 -1.01
CA SER A 28 -4.01 -6.75 -0.27
C SER A 28 -4.63 -8.13 -0.50
N GLY A 29 -4.59 -8.64 -1.73
CA GLY A 29 -5.05 -9.99 -2.10
C GLY A 29 -4.29 -11.10 -1.36
N VAL A 30 -2.99 -10.91 -1.12
CA VAL A 30 -2.20 -11.83 -0.27
C VAL A 30 -2.79 -11.89 1.14
N GLY A 31 -3.25 -10.78 1.71
CA GLY A 31 -3.85 -10.76 3.05
C GLY A 31 -5.12 -11.60 3.15
N PHE A 32 -6.00 -11.53 2.14
CA PHE A 32 -7.19 -12.38 2.05
C PHE A 32 -6.84 -13.86 1.92
N ARG A 33 -5.75 -14.19 1.22
CA ARG A 33 -5.31 -15.58 1.06
C ARG A 33 -4.60 -16.10 2.30
N LEU A 34 -3.80 -15.28 2.98
CA LEU A 34 -3.11 -15.61 4.22
C LEU A 34 -4.11 -15.95 5.34
N ALA A 35 -5.22 -15.23 5.42
CA ALA A 35 -6.28 -15.52 6.39
C ALA A 35 -6.85 -16.94 6.26
N LYS A 36 -6.88 -17.50 5.04
CA LYS A 36 -7.44 -18.82 4.71
C LYS A 36 -6.40 -19.94 4.63
N GLU A 37 -5.12 -19.62 4.39
CA GLU A 37 -4.06 -20.60 4.22
C GLU A 37 -3.52 -21.07 5.59
N ARG A 38 -3.21 -22.35 5.71
CA ARG A 38 -2.68 -22.97 6.96
C ARG A 38 -1.37 -23.71 6.72
N ASN A 39 -1.00 -23.95 5.47
CA ASN A 39 0.28 -24.57 5.11
C ASN A 39 1.44 -23.55 5.24
N ARG A 40 2.45 -23.91 6.05
CA ARG A 40 3.63 -23.07 6.34
C ARG A 40 4.40 -22.64 5.10
N GLU A 41 4.62 -23.53 4.14
CA GLU A 41 5.39 -23.25 2.92
C GLU A 41 4.66 -22.27 2.02
N ARG A 42 3.34 -22.43 1.89
CA ARG A 42 2.49 -21.52 1.11
C ARG A 42 2.41 -20.14 1.75
N VAL A 43 2.32 -20.05 3.08
CA VAL A 43 2.34 -18.79 3.83
C VAL A 43 3.67 -18.06 3.61
N ALA A 44 4.81 -18.77 3.64
CA ALA A 44 6.12 -18.17 3.37
C ALA A 44 6.20 -17.59 1.95
N GLY A 45 5.80 -18.35 0.93
CA GLY A 45 5.80 -17.87 -0.46
C GLY A 45 4.87 -16.66 -0.69
N LEU A 46 3.69 -16.66 -0.04
CA LEU A 46 2.77 -15.52 -0.06
C LEU A 46 3.39 -14.27 0.57
N LEU A 47 4.10 -14.41 1.69
CA LEU A 47 4.77 -13.30 2.35
C LEU A 47 5.91 -12.71 1.51
N ASP A 48 6.68 -13.53 0.80
CA ASP A 48 7.72 -13.05 -0.11
C ASP A 48 7.13 -12.32 -1.32
N PHE A 49 6.04 -12.85 -1.88
CA PHE A 49 5.31 -12.20 -2.97
C PHE A 49 4.71 -10.84 -2.55
N SER A 50 4.18 -10.75 -1.32
CA SER A 50 3.72 -9.48 -0.74
C SER A 50 4.87 -8.49 -0.52
N ALA A 51 6.07 -8.94 -0.14
CA ALA A 51 7.24 -8.07 -0.02
C ALA A 51 7.70 -7.52 -1.38
N ALA A 52 7.70 -8.35 -2.43
CA ALA A 52 8.00 -7.88 -3.78
C ALA A 52 6.96 -6.85 -4.25
N SER A 53 5.67 -7.15 -4.07
CA SER A 53 4.56 -6.26 -4.42
C SER A 53 4.61 -4.94 -3.65
N SER A 54 4.97 -4.97 -2.37
CA SER A 54 5.14 -3.76 -1.54
C SER A 54 6.23 -2.82 -2.06
N LYS A 55 7.32 -3.34 -2.66
CA LYS A 55 8.36 -2.50 -3.27
C LYS A 55 7.83 -1.79 -4.51
N VAL A 56 7.10 -2.51 -5.37
CA VAL A 56 6.49 -1.94 -6.59
C VAL A 56 5.44 -0.89 -6.21
N MET A 57 4.62 -1.18 -5.20
CA MET A 57 3.65 -0.22 -4.64
C MET A 57 4.34 1.04 -4.14
N MET A 58 5.47 0.93 -3.43
CA MET A 58 6.22 2.09 -2.95
C MET A 58 6.77 2.94 -4.11
N LEU A 59 7.23 2.29 -5.18
CA LEU A 59 7.66 2.99 -6.40
C LEU A 59 6.47 3.71 -7.07
N GLY A 60 5.32 3.06 -7.20
CA GLY A 60 4.09 3.66 -7.71
C GLY A 60 3.60 4.84 -6.85
N PHE A 61 3.70 4.73 -5.53
CA PHE A 61 3.34 5.80 -4.60
C PHE A 61 4.18 7.07 -4.84
N TRP A 62 5.50 6.92 -4.90
CA TRP A 62 6.40 8.05 -5.19
C TRP A 62 6.18 8.61 -6.58
N TRP A 63 5.90 7.75 -7.57
CA TRP A 63 5.57 8.17 -8.92
C TRP A 63 4.34 9.09 -8.95
N ILE A 64 3.24 8.69 -8.30
CA ILE A 64 1.99 9.47 -8.22
C ILE A 64 2.24 10.79 -7.49
N LEU A 65 2.98 10.76 -6.38
CA LEU A 65 3.24 11.96 -5.58
C LEU A 65 4.07 12.99 -6.36
N ILE A 66 5.13 12.55 -7.03
CA ILE A 66 6.00 13.43 -7.84
C ILE A 66 5.22 13.97 -9.04
N SER A 67 4.56 13.10 -9.81
CA SER A 67 3.78 13.53 -10.98
C SER A 67 2.61 14.44 -10.62
N GLY A 68 1.94 14.19 -9.49
CA GLY A 68 0.88 15.05 -8.96
C GLY A 68 1.40 16.42 -8.53
N PHE A 69 2.58 16.46 -7.88
CA PHE A 69 3.23 17.72 -7.52
C PHE A 69 3.65 18.53 -8.75
N VAL A 70 4.21 17.89 -9.77
CA VAL A 70 4.56 18.53 -11.05
C VAL A 70 3.31 19.11 -11.72
N LEU A 71 2.19 18.39 -11.76
CA LEU A 71 0.92 18.90 -12.28
C LEU A 71 0.40 20.09 -11.47
N GLY A 72 0.53 20.04 -10.14
CA GLY A 72 0.15 21.14 -9.26
C GLY A 72 0.97 22.41 -9.52
N ALA A 73 2.28 22.28 -9.68
CA ALA A 73 3.18 23.39 -9.97
C ALA A 73 2.95 23.99 -11.37
N VAL A 74 2.78 23.15 -12.38
CA VAL A 74 2.53 23.59 -13.77
C VAL A 74 1.15 24.24 -13.91
N GLY A 75 0.16 23.75 -13.17
CA GLY A 75 -1.22 24.26 -13.22
C GLY A 75 -1.49 25.47 -12.32
N ASP A 76 -0.48 25.97 -11.59
CA ASP A 76 -0.61 27.00 -10.56
C ASP A 76 -1.65 26.65 -9.46
N LEU A 77 -1.78 25.35 -9.18
CA LEU A 77 -2.75 24.79 -8.23
C LEU A 77 -2.18 24.66 -6.82
N LEU A 78 -0.93 25.09 -6.60
CA LEU A 78 -0.25 25.00 -5.30
C LEU A 78 -0.90 25.90 -4.23
N SER A 79 -1.60 26.95 -4.65
CA SER A 79 -2.39 27.81 -3.77
C SER A 79 -3.76 27.21 -3.44
N ALA A 80 -4.21 26.21 -4.20
CA ALA A 80 -5.53 25.62 -4.04
C ALA A 80 -5.59 24.70 -2.81
N ARG A 81 -6.60 24.91 -1.98
CA ARG A 81 -6.76 24.16 -0.73
C ARG A 81 -7.10 22.69 -0.98
N TRP A 82 -7.89 22.39 -2.02
CA TRP A 82 -8.19 21.00 -2.41
C TRP A 82 -6.94 20.19 -2.79
N PHE A 83 -5.91 20.82 -3.38
CA PHE A 83 -4.67 20.15 -3.77
C PHE A 83 -3.92 19.63 -2.54
N TRP A 84 -3.76 20.49 -1.52
CA TRP A 84 -3.17 20.09 -0.25
C TRP A 84 -4.02 19.06 0.49
N ALA A 85 -5.35 19.20 0.45
CA ALA A 85 -6.24 18.20 1.03
C ALA A 85 -6.03 16.82 0.40
N ALA A 86 -5.82 16.74 -0.92
CA ALA A 86 -5.54 15.48 -1.62
C ALA A 86 -4.20 14.87 -1.20
N ILE A 87 -3.14 15.67 -1.10
CA ILE A 87 -1.82 15.20 -0.64
C ILE A 87 -1.89 14.69 0.79
N ILE A 88 -2.49 15.48 1.70
CA ILE A 88 -2.63 15.11 3.12
C ILE A 88 -3.45 13.83 3.23
N THR A 89 -4.58 13.73 2.52
CA THR A 89 -5.41 12.52 2.47
C THR A 89 -4.60 11.30 2.03
N LEU A 90 -3.82 11.43 0.95
CA LEU A 90 -2.98 10.34 0.45
C LEU A 90 -1.95 9.89 1.50
N ILE A 91 -1.28 10.84 2.15
CA ILE A 91 -0.28 10.54 3.19
C ILE A 91 -0.93 9.90 4.42
N VAL A 92 -2.08 10.42 4.88
CA VAL A 92 -2.81 9.88 6.03
C VAL A 92 -3.29 8.46 5.75
N LEU A 93 -3.86 8.20 4.57
CA LEU A 93 -4.28 6.86 4.15
C LEU A 93 -3.10 5.90 4.08
N ALA A 94 -1.98 6.32 3.47
CA ALA A 94 -0.76 5.51 3.42
C ALA A 94 -0.22 5.21 4.82
N GLY A 95 -0.18 6.22 5.69
CA GLY A 95 0.26 6.10 7.08
C GLY A 95 -0.64 5.17 7.91
N LEU A 96 -1.96 5.20 7.69
CA LEU A 96 -2.92 4.35 8.39
C LEU A 96 -2.87 2.89 7.92
N MET A 97 -2.68 2.68 6.61
CA MET A 97 -2.57 1.36 5.98
C MET A 97 -1.27 0.63 6.34
N THR A 98 -0.19 1.36 6.51
CA THR A 98 1.15 0.81 6.76
C THR A 98 1.21 -0.09 8.01
N PRO A 99 0.78 0.34 9.21
CA PRO A 99 0.81 -0.51 10.40
C PRO A 99 -0.21 -1.65 10.33
N LEU A 100 -1.36 -1.43 9.68
CA LEU A 100 -2.39 -2.47 9.49
C LEU A 100 -1.87 -3.67 8.69
N ALA A 101 -1.02 -3.43 7.69
CA ALA A 101 -0.35 -4.51 6.94
C ALA A 101 0.92 -5.02 7.64
N ALA A 102 1.75 -4.12 8.18
CA ALA A 102 3.08 -4.47 8.69
C ALA A 102 3.03 -5.27 10.00
N VAL A 103 2.12 -4.95 10.93
CA VAL A 103 2.06 -5.58 12.26
C VAL A 103 1.70 -7.08 12.19
N PRO A 104 0.59 -7.50 11.56
CA PRO A 104 0.24 -8.91 11.46
C PRO A 104 1.26 -9.71 10.63
N TYR A 105 1.75 -9.15 9.53
CA TYR A 105 2.71 -9.86 8.67
C TYR A 105 4.07 -10.03 9.34
N ASN A 106 4.53 -9.03 10.09
CA ASN A 106 5.78 -9.14 10.85
C ASN A 106 5.69 -10.16 11.99
N ARG A 107 4.51 -10.35 12.61
CA ARG A 107 4.29 -11.41 13.61
C ARG A 107 4.42 -12.80 12.99
N VAL A 108 3.73 -13.03 11.87
CA VAL A 108 3.81 -14.31 11.13
C VAL A 108 5.25 -14.59 10.64
N ARG A 109 5.96 -13.56 10.15
CA ARG A 109 7.37 -13.69 9.75
C ARG A 109 8.29 -14.07 10.91
N THR A 110 8.09 -13.50 12.11
CA THR A 110 8.88 -13.90 13.29
C THR A 110 8.63 -15.36 13.69
N ILE A 111 7.38 -15.84 13.62
CA ILE A 111 7.03 -17.23 13.93
C ILE A 111 7.67 -18.18 12.90
N LEU A 112 7.76 -17.77 11.64
CA LEU A 112 8.39 -18.55 10.56
C LEU A 112 9.91 -18.38 10.47
N GLY A 113 10.54 -17.59 11.37
CA GLY A 113 11.98 -17.31 11.30
C GLY A 113 12.43 -16.52 10.05
N LEU A 114 11.48 -15.89 9.34
CA LEU A 114 11.73 -15.16 8.11
C LEU A 114 12.24 -13.73 8.39
N PRO A 115 13.13 -13.18 7.54
CA PRO A 115 13.60 -11.81 7.68
C PRO A 115 12.44 -10.79 7.55
N ARG A 116 12.44 -9.79 8.43
CA ARG A 116 11.49 -8.66 8.32
C ARG A 116 11.93 -7.75 7.18
N PRO A 117 11.00 -7.18 6.38
CA PRO A 117 11.36 -6.43 5.17
C PRO A 117 12.14 -5.14 5.47
N LEU A 118 12.03 -4.60 6.69
CA LEU A 118 12.76 -3.40 7.17
C LEU A 118 13.96 -3.74 8.07
N ARG A 119 14.21 -5.01 8.41
CA ARG A 119 15.33 -5.41 9.27
C ARG A 119 16.06 -6.58 8.62
N ARG A 120 17.21 -6.29 8.00
CA ARG A 120 18.09 -7.26 7.33
C ARG A 120 18.63 -8.35 8.28
N ARG A 121 18.53 -8.13 9.60
CA ARG A 121 18.97 -9.07 10.64
C ARG A 121 17.83 -10.05 10.97
N ARG A 122 18.05 -11.33 10.64
CA ARG A 122 17.27 -12.48 11.16
C ARG A 122 17.06 -12.27 12.68
N PRO A 123 15.82 -12.30 13.21
CA PRO A 123 15.63 -12.43 14.64
C PRO A 123 16.41 -13.65 15.13
N ALA A 124 17.17 -13.49 16.21
CA ALA A 124 17.85 -14.61 16.86
C ALA A 124 16.76 -15.56 17.38
N ALA A 125 16.89 -16.84 17.02
CA ALA A 125 15.91 -17.91 17.19
C ALA A 125 14.62 -17.72 16.37
N ALA A 126 14.40 -18.63 15.41
CA ALA A 126 13.05 -19.05 15.12
C ALA A 126 12.48 -19.51 16.46
N ALA A 127 11.47 -18.82 17.00
CA ALA A 127 10.74 -19.39 18.11
C ALA A 127 10.19 -20.73 17.59
N ASP A 128 10.34 -21.78 18.37
CA ASP A 128 9.72 -23.10 18.15
C ASP A 128 8.19 -23.00 18.29
N GLY A 129 7.58 -21.97 17.69
CA GLY A 129 6.16 -21.73 17.68
C GLY A 129 5.49 -22.89 16.98
N GLY A 130 4.82 -23.73 17.77
CA GLY A 130 4.04 -24.84 17.27
C GLY A 130 3.02 -24.37 16.22
N THR A 131 2.45 -25.31 15.47
CA THR A 131 1.36 -25.03 14.51
C THR A 131 0.19 -24.24 15.12
N GLY A 132 0.01 -24.31 16.45
CA GLY A 132 -0.94 -23.51 17.23
C GLY A 132 -0.69 -21.99 17.16
N ASP A 133 0.54 -21.54 17.43
CA ASP A 133 0.90 -20.11 17.44
C ASP A 133 0.75 -19.46 16.06
N LEU A 134 1.03 -20.23 15.00
CA LEU A 134 0.85 -19.77 13.62
C LEU A 134 -0.63 -19.62 13.27
N ASN A 135 -1.46 -20.59 13.63
CA ASN A 135 -2.90 -20.52 13.34
C ASN A 135 -3.59 -19.39 14.10
N GLU A 136 -3.18 -19.12 15.33
CA GLU A 136 -3.67 -17.98 16.12
C GLU A 136 -3.20 -16.63 15.55
N ALA A 137 -1.97 -16.55 15.04
CA ALA A 137 -1.49 -15.33 14.38
C ALA A 137 -2.24 -15.07 13.06
N LEU A 138 -2.58 -16.12 12.31
CA LEU A 138 -3.33 -16.03 11.05
C LEU A 138 -4.81 -15.70 11.27
N SER A 139 -5.43 -16.17 12.36
CA SER A 139 -6.83 -15.85 12.67
C SER A 139 -7.05 -14.38 13.02
N LYS A 140 -5.99 -13.68 13.48
CA LYS A 140 -6.01 -12.25 13.78
C LYS A 140 -5.85 -11.37 12.54
N ILE A 141 -5.62 -11.94 11.36
CA ILE A 141 -5.52 -11.20 10.10
C ILE A 141 -6.93 -10.89 9.59
N SER A 142 -7.36 -9.64 9.75
CA SER A 142 -8.58 -9.13 9.11
C SER A 142 -8.22 -8.16 7.97
N PRO A 143 -8.40 -8.54 6.69
CA PRO A 143 -8.12 -7.68 5.54
C PRO A 143 -9.24 -6.66 5.24
N TYR A 144 -10.43 -6.84 5.83
CA TYR A 144 -11.60 -6.00 5.57
C TYR A 144 -11.46 -4.53 6.01
N PRO A 145 -10.92 -4.19 7.20
CA PRO A 145 -10.78 -2.80 7.62
C PRO A 145 -9.86 -2.00 6.68
N ALA A 146 -8.76 -2.60 6.25
CA ALA A 146 -7.87 -2.01 5.26
C ALA A 146 -8.56 -1.86 3.90
N ALA A 147 -9.28 -2.86 3.41
CA ALA A 147 -10.00 -2.75 2.14
C ALA A 147 -11.05 -1.62 2.14
N ILE A 148 -11.82 -1.48 3.22
CA ILE A 148 -12.86 -0.44 3.36
C ILE A 148 -12.22 0.96 3.39
N VAL A 149 -11.20 1.15 4.23
CA VAL A 149 -10.49 2.43 4.32
C VAL A 149 -9.84 2.78 2.98
N GLY A 150 -9.32 1.81 2.25
CA GLY A 150 -8.71 2.01 0.93
C GLY A 150 -9.74 2.44 -0.12
N PHE A 151 -10.90 1.79 -0.14
CA PHE A 151 -11.98 2.12 -1.06
C PHE A 151 -12.56 3.52 -0.79
N LEU A 152 -12.88 3.82 0.46
CA LEU A 152 -13.37 5.15 0.87
C LEU A 152 -12.34 6.24 0.60
N GLY A 153 -11.07 5.96 0.91
CA GLY A 153 -9.97 6.88 0.68
C GLY A 153 -9.74 7.19 -0.79
N LEU A 154 -9.78 6.17 -1.66
CA LEU A 154 -9.68 6.36 -3.11
C LEU A 154 -10.86 7.16 -3.66
N GLY A 155 -12.09 6.86 -3.20
CA GLY A 155 -13.28 7.62 -3.59
C GLY A 155 -13.20 9.09 -3.20
N PHE A 156 -12.68 9.39 -2.00
CA PHE A 156 -12.49 10.77 -1.56
C PHE A 156 -11.38 11.49 -2.33
N LEU A 157 -10.28 10.81 -2.68
CA LEU A 157 -9.23 11.39 -3.54
C LEU A 157 -9.76 11.71 -4.94
N LEU A 158 -10.56 10.81 -5.54
CA LEU A 158 -11.21 11.05 -6.82
C LEU A 158 -12.16 12.25 -6.75
N TYR A 159 -12.94 12.36 -5.67
CA TYR A 159 -13.82 13.50 -5.43
C TYR A 159 -13.03 14.82 -5.38
N LEU A 160 -11.94 14.87 -4.63
CA LEU A 160 -11.08 16.06 -4.52
C LEU A 160 -10.49 16.47 -5.87
N MET A 161 -10.02 15.51 -6.66
CA MET A 161 -9.41 15.80 -7.97
C MET A 161 -10.41 16.22 -9.04
N LEU A 162 -11.61 15.65 -9.03
CA LEU A 162 -12.62 15.91 -10.06
C LEU A 162 -13.41 17.18 -9.78
N PHE A 163 -13.89 17.35 -8.55
CA PHE A 163 -14.83 18.43 -8.20
C PHE A 163 -14.15 19.68 -7.66
N LYS A 164 -12.90 19.58 -7.19
CA LYS A 164 -12.08 20.71 -6.70
C LYS A 164 -12.90 21.67 -5.80
N PRO A 165 -13.51 21.16 -4.72
CA PRO A 165 -14.63 21.83 -4.04
C PRO A 165 -14.27 23.12 -3.28
N PHE A 166 -12.99 23.45 -3.08
CA PHE A 166 -12.54 24.63 -2.33
C PHE A 166 -11.09 25.02 -2.63
#